data_AF-A0A942R2Y9-F1
#
_entry.id   AF-A0A942R2Y9-F1
#
_cell.length_a   1.000
_cell.length_b   1.000
_cell.length_c   1.000
_cell.angle_alpha   90.00
_cell.angle_beta   90.00
_cell.angle_gamma   90.00
#
_symmetry.space_group_name_H-M   'P 1'
#
loop_
_entity.id
_entity.type
_entity.pdbx_description
1 polymer ?
#
loop_
_entity_poly.entity_id
_entity_poly.type
_entity_poly.pdbx_seq_one_letter_code
_entity_poly.pdbx_strand_id
1 'polypeptide(L)'
;MKKYIILILLFILLAENLKSQVHSVTNLNITNDRGAKLSWNYGFGASHMATDGVDKELGEFDLPPAPPEGLYVYFEYIYNRDGMDEIISTNMDIKAVPDEEHFYIKHKLNIKWGFSKEVYIKWNNLSFSAHVDSVFIKDPFDGQFIKADMKQKDSILLRNSAFTVFYIHVYYSKNPASIVDGYENLKDYQVFPNPVDDILSIGKKDFNDLIVYSSDGRMIARFEKNELISLKHLQTGIYFYLIDGIHYGKFIKQ
;
A
#
# COMPACT_ATOMS: atom_id res chain seq x y z
N MET A 1 -30.02 -7.76 -37.50
CA MET A 1 -29.99 -6.85 -36.33
C MET A 1 -30.04 -7.57 -34.98
N LYS A 2 -31.08 -8.36 -34.65
CA LYS A 2 -31.17 -9.04 -33.32
C LYS A 2 -29.96 -9.91 -32.91
N LYS A 3 -29.31 -10.61 -33.86
CA LYS A 3 -28.13 -11.45 -33.57
C LYS A 3 -26.88 -10.66 -33.15
N TYR A 4 -26.71 -9.44 -33.67
CA TYR A 4 -25.57 -8.58 -33.31
C TYR A 4 -25.75 -7.90 -31.96
N ILE A 5 -27.00 -7.62 -31.56
CA ILE A 5 -27.32 -7.05 -30.25
C ILE A 5 -26.99 -8.04 -29.13
N ILE A 6 -27.29 -9.33 -29.31
CA ILE A 6 -26.94 -10.38 -28.34
C ILE A 6 -25.41 -10.51 -28.20
N LEU A 7 -24.67 -10.43 -29.30
CA LEU A 7 -23.21 -10.55 -29.28
C LEU A 7 -22.54 -9.37 -28.56
N ILE A 8 -23.07 -8.16 -28.74
CA ILE A 8 -22.60 -6.94 -28.05
C ILE A 8 -22.93 -7.00 -26.56
N LEU A 9 -24.13 -7.45 -26.17
CA LEU A 9 -24.50 -7.65 -24.76
C LEU A 9 -23.63 -8.70 -24.08
N LEU A 10 -23.28 -9.79 -24.78
CA LEU A 10 -22.36 -10.80 -24.26
C LEU A 10 -20.96 -10.22 -24.01
N PHE A 11 -20.48 -9.35 -24.92
CA PHE A 11 -19.18 -8.69 -24.80
C PHE A 11 -19.14 -7.68 -23.65
N ILE A 12 -20.24 -6.95 -23.40
CA ILE A 12 -20.35 -6.01 -22.27
C ILE A 12 -20.37 -6.78 -20.93
N LEU A 13 -21.10 -7.90 -20.86
CA LEU A 13 -21.13 -8.76 -19.65
C LEU A 13 -19.78 -9.45 -19.37
N LEU A 14 -19.01 -9.78 -20.42
CA LEU A 14 -17.63 -10.28 -20.29
C LEU A 14 -16.68 -9.19 -19.78
N ALA A 15 -16.88 -7.93 -20.17
CA ALA A 15 -16.07 -6.81 -19.73
C ALA A 15 -16.25 -6.48 -18.23
N GLU A 16 -17.44 -6.70 -17.66
CA GLU A 16 -17.69 -6.47 -16.22
C GLU A 16 -17.03 -7.51 -15.29
N ASN A 17 -16.52 -8.62 -15.83
CA ASN A 17 -15.80 -9.62 -15.05
C ASN A 17 -14.29 -9.35 -14.93
N LEU A 18 -13.78 -8.27 -15.55
CA LEU A 18 -12.48 -7.70 -15.21
C LEU A 18 -12.58 -6.88 -13.91
N LYS A 19 -13.16 -7.47 -12.85
CA LYS A 19 -12.90 -6.95 -11.50
C LYS A 19 -11.39 -7.09 -11.28
N SER A 20 -10.75 -6.01 -10.85
CA SER A 20 -9.28 -5.95 -10.75
C SER A 20 -8.77 -7.07 -9.85
N GLN A 21 -8.21 -8.12 -10.46
CA GLN A 21 -7.65 -9.25 -9.74
C GLN A 21 -6.28 -8.84 -9.25
N VAL A 22 -6.13 -8.61 -7.94
CA VAL A 22 -4.85 -8.24 -7.37
C VAL A 22 -3.87 -9.39 -7.60
N HIS A 23 -2.80 -9.09 -8.33
CA HIS A 23 -1.64 -9.95 -8.48
C HIS A 23 -0.41 -9.04 -8.41
N SER A 24 0.30 -9.13 -7.30
CA SER A 24 1.44 -8.27 -7.00
C SER A 24 2.51 -9.11 -6.31
N VAL A 25 3.53 -9.50 -7.06
CA VAL A 25 4.65 -10.30 -6.56
C VAL A 25 5.95 -9.53 -6.80
N THR A 26 6.71 -9.32 -5.74
CA THR A 26 7.99 -8.60 -5.77
C THR A 26 9.13 -9.55 -5.47
N ASN A 27 10.08 -9.65 -6.40
CA ASN A 27 11.29 -10.44 -6.22
C ASN A 27 12.36 -9.64 -5.48
N LEU A 28 13.09 -10.33 -4.61
CA LEU A 28 14.23 -9.85 -3.85
C LEU A 28 15.51 -10.49 -4.37
N ASN A 29 16.52 -9.66 -4.61
CA ASN A 29 17.88 -10.10 -4.86
C ASN A 29 18.70 -9.89 -3.58
N ILE A 30 19.12 -10.99 -2.96
CA ILE A 30 19.82 -10.94 -1.68
C ILE A 30 21.23 -11.47 -1.85
N THR A 31 22.21 -10.68 -1.42
CA THR A 31 23.64 -10.96 -1.53
C THR A 31 24.40 -10.55 -0.29
N ASN A 32 25.68 -10.90 -0.20
CA ASN A 32 26.58 -10.41 0.84
C ASN A 32 27.85 -9.76 0.25
N ASP A 33 28.66 -9.14 1.11
CA ASP A 33 29.95 -8.52 0.78
C ASP A 33 30.97 -9.46 0.13
N ARG A 34 30.83 -10.77 0.34
CA ARG A 34 31.66 -11.82 -0.29
C ARG A 34 31.11 -12.28 -1.64
N GLY A 35 30.07 -11.64 -2.15
CA GLY A 35 29.46 -11.97 -3.44
C GLY A 35 28.63 -13.27 -3.43
N ALA A 36 28.34 -13.84 -2.26
CA ALA A 36 27.46 -15.00 -2.18
C ALA A 36 26.06 -14.61 -2.66
N LYS A 37 25.52 -15.44 -3.55
CA LYS A 37 24.15 -15.35 -4.05
C LYS A 37 23.36 -16.54 -3.51
N LEU A 38 22.10 -16.30 -3.19
CA LEU A 38 21.22 -17.39 -2.80
C LEU A 38 20.86 -18.26 -4.02
N SER A 39 20.59 -19.54 -3.76
CA SER A 39 20.28 -20.53 -4.80
C SER A 39 18.87 -20.43 -5.37
N TRP A 40 17.99 -19.68 -4.70
CA TRP A 40 16.57 -19.61 -5.02
C TRP A 40 16.14 -18.16 -5.24
N ASN A 41 14.99 -18.00 -5.91
CA ASN A 41 14.34 -16.71 -6.02
C ASN A 41 13.52 -16.46 -4.76
N TYR A 42 13.72 -15.29 -4.17
CA TYR A 42 13.02 -14.85 -2.98
C TYR A 42 12.06 -13.74 -3.33
N GLY A 43 10.96 -13.64 -2.62
CA GLY A 43 9.98 -12.62 -2.91
C GLY A 43 8.75 -12.70 -2.02
N PHE A 44 7.90 -11.69 -2.15
CA PHE A 44 6.70 -11.57 -1.36
C PHE A 44 5.59 -10.95 -2.22
N GLY A 45 4.34 -11.13 -1.80
CA GLY A 45 3.25 -10.54 -2.55
C GLY A 45 1.86 -10.91 -2.08
N ALA A 46 0.89 -10.50 -2.89
CA ALA A 46 -0.49 -10.90 -2.77
C ALA A 46 -1.02 -11.32 -4.15
N SER A 47 -1.78 -12.39 -4.20
CA SER A 47 -2.38 -12.90 -5.43
C SER A 47 -3.78 -13.42 -5.17
N HIS A 48 -4.71 -13.11 -6.08
CA HIS A 48 -6.05 -13.70 -6.10
C HIS A 48 -6.04 -15.23 -6.37
N MET A 49 -4.91 -15.75 -6.86
CA MET A 49 -4.71 -17.19 -7.06
C MET A 49 -4.06 -17.87 -5.85
N ALA A 50 -3.61 -17.11 -4.86
CA ALA A 50 -2.94 -17.67 -3.70
C ALA A 50 -3.95 -18.33 -2.76
N THR A 51 -3.50 -19.38 -2.08
CA THR A 51 -4.25 -20.15 -1.10
C THR A 51 -3.69 -19.93 0.30
N ASP A 52 -4.30 -20.56 1.30
CA ASP A 52 -3.76 -20.62 2.65
C ASP A 52 -2.62 -21.67 2.76
N GLY A 53 -1.99 -22.07 1.66
CA GLY A 53 -0.88 -23.01 1.63
C GLY A 53 0.29 -22.53 0.77
N VAL A 54 1.23 -23.44 0.51
CA VAL A 54 2.38 -23.17 -0.38
C VAL A 54 1.96 -23.39 -1.83
N ASP A 55 1.92 -22.31 -2.61
CA ASP A 55 1.44 -22.32 -3.99
C ASP A 55 2.57 -22.48 -5.01
N LYS A 56 2.82 -23.73 -5.41
CA LYS A 56 3.85 -24.07 -6.42
C LYS A 56 3.64 -23.36 -7.77
N GLU A 57 2.39 -23.12 -8.16
CA GLU A 57 2.06 -22.41 -9.39
C GLU A 57 2.46 -20.93 -9.35
N LEU A 58 2.60 -20.36 -8.14
CA LEU A 58 3.07 -18.99 -7.91
C LEU A 58 4.57 -18.91 -7.61
N GLY A 59 5.28 -20.06 -7.71
CA GLY A 59 6.71 -20.14 -7.48
C GLY A 59 7.13 -20.36 -6.03
N GLU A 60 6.18 -20.67 -5.15
CA GLU A 60 6.47 -21.02 -3.76
C GLU A 60 6.83 -22.50 -3.62
N PHE A 61 7.78 -22.79 -2.74
CA PHE A 61 8.11 -24.15 -2.34
C PHE A 61 8.81 -24.16 -0.98
N ASP A 62 8.70 -25.31 -0.32
CA ASP A 62 9.38 -25.58 0.94
C ASP A 62 10.89 -25.62 0.71
N LEU A 63 11.60 -24.82 1.49
CA LEU A 63 13.06 -24.81 1.50
C LEU A 63 13.60 -25.96 2.36
N PRO A 64 14.72 -26.59 1.97
CA PRO A 64 15.41 -27.53 2.83
C PRO A 64 15.93 -26.80 4.09
N PRO A 65 16.24 -27.53 5.18
CA PRO A 65 16.84 -26.94 6.36
C PRO A 65 18.06 -26.09 6.04
N ALA A 66 18.25 -25.00 6.79
CA ALA A 66 19.37 -24.10 6.58
C ALA A 66 20.71 -24.87 6.61
N PRO A 67 21.60 -24.66 5.62
CA PRO A 67 22.91 -25.30 5.62
C PRO A 67 23.72 -24.87 6.86
N PRO A 68 24.71 -25.67 7.29
CA PRO A 68 25.52 -25.34 8.48
C PRO A 68 26.14 -23.94 8.41
N GLU A 69 26.67 -23.59 7.24
CA GLU A 69 27.36 -22.33 6.97
C GLU A 69 26.75 -21.60 5.77
N GLY A 70 27.04 -20.30 5.69
CA GLY A 70 26.63 -19.44 4.58
C GLY A 70 25.40 -18.58 4.90
N LEU A 71 25.14 -17.64 3.99
CA LEU A 71 23.92 -16.83 4.02
C LEU A 71 22.74 -17.74 3.67
N TYR A 72 21.73 -17.76 4.52
CA TYR A 72 20.49 -18.46 4.25
C TYR A 72 19.31 -17.56 4.62
N VAL A 73 18.33 -17.50 3.75
CA VAL A 73 17.15 -16.65 3.90
C VAL A 73 15.92 -17.51 3.64
N TYR A 74 14.83 -17.19 4.31
CA TYR A 74 13.53 -17.82 4.08
C TYR A 74 12.41 -16.90 4.55
N PHE A 75 11.24 -17.06 3.96
CA PHE A 75 10.00 -16.56 4.53
C PHE A 75 9.39 -17.62 5.45
N GLU A 76 8.72 -17.15 6.50
CA GLU A 76 8.01 -18.02 7.42
C GLU A 76 6.54 -18.10 7.05
N TYR A 77 6.08 -19.31 6.75
CA TYR A 77 4.68 -19.62 6.56
C TYR A 77 4.16 -20.39 7.78
N ILE A 78 3.08 -19.92 8.39
CA ILE A 78 2.39 -20.65 9.47
C ILE A 78 1.16 -21.28 8.85
N TYR A 79 1.18 -22.61 8.75
CA TYR A 79 0.05 -23.40 8.28
C TYR A 79 -0.58 -24.12 9.46
N ASN A 80 -1.90 -23.98 9.65
CA ASN A 80 -2.60 -24.78 10.65
C ASN A 80 -2.97 -26.13 10.04
N ARG A 81 -2.25 -27.17 10.46
CA ARG A 81 -2.54 -28.55 10.08
C ARG A 81 -3.16 -29.27 11.26
N ASP A 82 -4.39 -29.73 11.11
CA ASP A 82 -5.08 -30.54 12.11
C ASP A 82 -5.16 -29.88 13.50
N GLY A 83 -5.27 -28.54 13.55
CA GLY A 83 -5.32 -27.78 14.81
C GLY A 83 -3.95 -27.45 15.41
N MET A 84 -2.84 -27.82 14.77
CA MET A 84 -1.48 -27.44 15.17
C MET A 84 -0.87 -26.49 14.14
N ASP A 85 -0.25 -25.43 14.65
CA ASP A 85 0.51 -24.49 13.81
C ASP A 85 1.86 -25.12 13.45
N GLU A 86 2.06 -25.40 12.16
CA GLU A 86 3.32 -25.83 11.59
C GLU A 86 4.03 -24.64 10.92
N ILE A 87 5.31 -24.46 11.24
CA ILE A 87 6.13 -23.42 10.63
C ILE A 87 6.91 -24.01 9.47
N ILE A 88 6.64 -23.52 8.28
CA ILE A 88 7.30 -23.92 7.04
C ILE A 88 8.21 -22.78 6.59
N SER A 89 9.43 -23.13 6.16
CA SER A 89 10.37 -22.19 5.55
C SER A 89 10.17 -22.21 4.05
N THR A 90 9.84 -21.09 3.44
CA THR A 90 9.58 -20.99 1.99
C THR A 90 10.51 -19.97 1.33
N ASN A 91 10.69 -20.09 0.02
CA ASN A 91 11.43 -19.11 -0.76
C ASN A 91 10.63 -17.81 -0.94
N MET A 92 9.31 -17.90 -1.01
CA MET A 92 8.41 -16.77 -1.23
C MET A 92 7.24 -16.81 -0.23
N ASP A 93 6.64 -15.66 0.01
CA ASP A 93 5.42 -15.53 0.81
C ASP A 93 4.38 -14.71 0.04
N ILE A 94 3.51 -15.41 -0.67
CA ILE A 94 2.45 -14.85 -1.50
C ILE A 94 1.12 -15.16 -0.80
N LYS A 95 0.46 -14.13 -0.29
CA LYS A 95 -0.80 -14.30 0.45
C LYS A 95 -2.03 -14.19 -0.46
N ALA A 96 -3.08 -14.91 -0.09
CA ALA A 96 -4.41 -14.69 -0.64
C ALA A 96 -4.85 -13.25 -0.44
N VAL A 97 -5.58 -12.72 -1.41
CA VAL A 97 -6.16 -11.38 -1.36
C VAL A 97 -7.45 -11.48 -0.55
N PRO A 98 -7.56 -10.81 0.60
CA PRO A 98 -8.73 -10.91 1.45
C PRO A 98 -9.88 -10.09 0.85
N ASP A 99 -11.09 -10.16 1.42
CA ASP A 99 -12.28 -9.54 0.83
C ASP A 99 -12.33 -8.01 0.97
N GLU A 100 -11.53 -7.40 1.84
CA GLU A 100 -11.50 -5.95 2.03
C GLU A 100 -10.93 -5.19 0.84
N GLU A 101 -11.43 -3.96 0.63
CA GLU A 101 -10.95 -3.06 -0.44
C GLU A 101 -9.51 -2.61 -0.20
N HIS A 102 -9.21 -2.24 1.04
CA HIS A 102 -7.87 -1.92 1.52
C HIS A 102 -7.47 -2.96 2.54
N PHE A 103 -6.27 -3.51 2.39
CA PHE A 103 -5.79 -4.55 3.28
C PHE A 103 -4.29 -4.44 3.48
N TYR A 104 -3.84 -5.02 4.59
CA TYR A 104 -2.47 -4.98 5.03
C TYR A 104 -1.95 -6.41 5.18
N ILE A 105 -0.79 -6.68 4.60
CA ILE A 105 -0.09 -7.96 4.75
C ILE A 105 1.30 -7.71 5.33
N LYS A 106 1.68 -8.56 6.28
CA LYS A 106 2.99 -8.59 6.90
C LYS A 106 3.71 -9.87 6.52
N HIS A 107 4.79 -9.75 5.77
CA HIS A 107 5.65 -10.88 5.42
C HIS A 107 6.85 -10.94 6.36
N LYS A 108 7.14 -12.12 6.91
CA LYS A 108 8.26 -12.33 7.83
C LYS A 108 9.45 -12.91 7.08
N LEU A 109 10.50 -12.11 6.92
CA LEU A 109 11.76 -12.49 6.29
C LEU A 109 12.78 -12.85 7.37
N ASN A 110 13.27 -14.08 7.36
CA ASN A 110 14.32 -14.54 8.27
C ASN A 110 15.66 -14.62 7.54
N ILE A 111 16.72 -14.18 8.22
CA ILE A 111 18.09 -14.15 7.71
C ILE A 111 18.99 -14.86 8.71
N LYS A 112 19.56 -16.00 8.28
CA LYS A 112 20.73 -16.61 8.91
C LYS A 112 21.97 -15.99 8.29
N TRP A 113 22.68 -15.23 9.10
CA TRP A 113 23.94 -14.60 8.71
C TRP A 113 25.01 -15.67 8.49
N GLY A 114 25.75 -15.55 7.39
CA GLY A 114 26.97 -16.34 7.18
C GLY A 114 28.17 -15.68 7.87
N PHE A 115 29.38 -15.97 7.40
CA PHE A 115 30.61 -15.28 7.84
C PHE A 115 30.70 -13.80 7.39
N SER A 116 29.76 -13.36 6.55
CA SER A 116 29.61 -11.97 6.17
C SER A 116 29.03 -11.16 7.33
N LYS A 117 29.44 -9.90 7.44
CA LYS A 117 28.81 -8.91 8.33
C LYS A 117 27.82 -8.00 7.61
N GLU A 118 27.68 -8.14 6.29
CA GLU A 118 26.84 -7.32 5.44
C GLU A 118 25.90 -8.17 4.59
N VAL A 119 24.61 -7.83 4.61
CA VAL A 119 23.61 -8.40 3.70
C VAL A 119 22.99 -7.26 2.91
N TYR A 120 23.02 -7.40 1.59
CA TYR A 120 22.40 -6.49 0.64
C TYR A 120 21.11 -7.10 0.16
N ILE A 121 19.98 -6.43 0.39
CA ILE A 121 18.68 -6.80 -0.18
C ILE A 121 18.34 -5.75 -1.21
N LYS A 122 18.10 -6.17 -2.45
CA LYS A 122 17.72 -5.32 -3.57
C LYS A 122 16.36 -5.76 -4.13
N TRP A 123 15.60 -4.83 -4.65
CA TRP A 123 14.32 -5.05 -5.31
C TRP A 123 14.14 -4.05 -6.46
N ASN A 124 13.16 -4.28 -7.33
CA ASN A 124 12.82 -3.32 -8.37
C ASN A 124 11.69 -2.41 -7.89
N ASN A 125 12.01 -1.17 -7.51
CA ASN A 125 11.03 -0.21 -7.01
C ASN A 125 10.07 0.33 -8.08
N LEU A 126 10.36 0.11 -9.36
CA LEU A 126 9.46 0.44 -10.48
C LEU A 126 8.50 -0.70 -10.82
N SER A 127 8.68 -1.88 -10.24
CA SER A 127 7.85 -3.07 -10.51
C SER A 127 6.69 -3.26 -9.54
N PHE A 128 6.50 -2.36 -8.57
CA PHE A 128 5.33 -2.47 -7.69
C PHE A 128 4.05 -2.30 -8.50
N SER A 129 3.12 -3.24 -8.29
CA SER A 129 1.79 -3.18 -8.87
C SER A 129 1.09 -1.89 -8.47
N ALA A 130 0.20 -1.39 -9.33
CA ALA A 130 -0.63 -0.23 -9.01
C ALA A 130 -1.49 -0.46 -7.75
N HIS A 131 -1.73 -1.74 -7.40
CA HIS A 131 -2.42 -2.17 -6.20
C HIS A 131 -1.62 -1.99 -4.90
N VAL A 132 -0.34 -1.63 -4.95
CA VAL A 132 0.50 -1.40 -3.77
C VAL A 132 0.52 0.09 -3.43
N ASP A 133 -0.20 0.47 -2.37
CA ASP A 133 -0.24 1.84 -1.87
C ASP A 133 1.12 2.22 -1.27
N SER A 134 1.58 1.43 -0.31
CA SER A 134 2.87 1.62 0.35
C SER A 134 3.52 0.29 0.75
N VAL A 135 4.84 0.28 0.80
CA VAL A 135 5.62 -0.91 1.16
C VAL A 135 6.91 -0.54 1.89
N PHE A 136 7.14 -1.18 3.03
CA PHE A 136 8.29 -0.93 3.89
C PHE A 136 8.94 -2.22 4.34
N ILE A 137 10.26 -2.28 4.30
CA ILE A 137 11.03 -3.27 5.05
C ILE A 137 11.47 -2.66 6.38
N LYS A 138 11.21 -3.37 7.48
CA LYS A 138 11.42 -2.91 8.85
C LYS A 138 12.12 -3.97 9.71
N ASP A 139 12.86 -3.52 10.71
CA ASP A 139 13.29 -4.37 11.83
C ASP A 139 12.10 -4.76 12.74
N PRO A 140 12.28 -5.72 13.68
CA PRO A 140 11.23 -6.18 14.58
C PRO A 140 10.65 -5.12 15.54
N PHE A 141 11.32 -3.98 15.71
CA PHE A 141 10.89 -2.86 16.54
C PHE A 141 10.23 -1.75 15.70
N ASP A 142 9.44 -2.15 14.70
CA ASP A 142 8.67 -1.30 13.80
C ASP A 142 9.49 -0.21 13.06
N GLY A 143 10.75 -0.54 12.76
CA GLY A 143 11.62 0.35 12.01
C GLY A 143 12.35 1.39 12.85
N GLN A 144 12.45 1.18 14.18
CA GLN A 144 13.24 2.04 15.06
C GLN A 144 14.73 2.07 14.69
N PHE A 145 15.25 0.97 14.15
CA PHE A 145 16.67 0.84 13.79
C PHE A 145 16.90 0.73 12.29
N ILE A 146 16.04 0.00 11.59
CA ILE A 146 16.14 -0.30 10.16
C ILE A 146 14.76 -0.13 9.56
N LYS A 147 14.60 0.90 8.72
CA LYS A 147 13.40 1.15 7.93
C LYS A 147 13.79 1.62 6.53
N ALA A 148 13.23 0.99 5.52
CA ALA A 148 13.30 1.50 4.15
C ALA A 148 11.92 1.47 3.50
N ASP A 149 11.55 2.60 2.91
CA ASP A 149 10.45 2.68 1.96
C ASP A 149 10.91 2.06 0.64
N MET A 150 10.27 0.95 0.26
CA MET A 150 10.66 0.17 -0.91
C MET A 150 10.18 0.81 -2.21
N LYS A 151 9.24 1.76 -2.20
CA LYS A 151 8.88 2.53 -3.41
C LYS A 151 9.92 3.62 -3.70
N GLN A 152 10.53 4.19 -2.66
CA GLN A 152 11.51 5.28 -2.79
C GLN A 152 12.95 4.80 -2.97
N LYS A 153 13.29 3.62 -2.46
CA LYS A 153 14.62 2.99 -2.59
C LYS A 153 14.50 1.69 -3.36
N ASP A 154 15.59 1.21 -3.92
CA ASP A 154 15.70 -0.09 -4.61
C ASP A 154 16.51 -1.11 -3.80
N SER A 155 17.03 -0.71 -2.64
CA SER A 155 17.95 -1.52 -1.86
C SER A 155 18.06 -1.08 -0.40
N ILE A 156 18.50 -2.03 0.43
CA ILE A 156 18.94 -1.80 1.81
C ILE A 156 20.18 -2.63 2.13
N LEU A 157 21.08 -2.04 2.91
CA LEU A 157 22.27 -2.68 3.44
C LEU A 157 22.10 -2.93 4.93
N LEU A 158 22.17 -4.19 5.33
CA LEU A 158 22.08 -4.65 6.71
C LEU A 158 23.48 -4.96 7.22
N ARG A 159 23.86 -4.38 8.38
CA ARG A 159 25.20 -4.52 8.98
C ARG A 159 25.23 -5.10 10.38
N ASN A 160 24.07 -5.31 10.99
CA ASN A 160 23.96 -5.76 12.36
C ASN A 160 23.35 -7.16 12.39
N SER A 161 24.20 -8.17 12.62
CA SER A 161 23.81 -9.57 12.67
C SER A 161 22.97 -9.97 13.88
N ALA A 162 22.75 -9.06 14.82
CA ALA A 162 21.76 -9.27 15.89
C ALA A 162 20.32 -9.27 15.36
N PHE A 163 20.06 -8.61 14.23
CA PHE A 163 18.75 -8.67 13.57
C PHE A 163 18.71 -9.85 12.59
N THR A 164 18.00 -10.90 12.98
CA THR A 164 17.79 -12.11 12.15
C THR A 164 16.40 -12.15 11.52
N VAL A 165 15.51 -11.23 11.91
CA VAL A 165 14.13 -11.16 11.43
C VAL A 165 13.85 -9.75 10.94
N PHE A 166 13.19 -9.65 9.79
CA PHE A 166 12.71 -8.41 9.19
C PHE A 166 11.26 -8.60 8.75
N TYR A 167 10.48 -7.52 8.81
CA TYR A 167 9.09 -7.53 8.36
C TYR A 167 8.95 -6.66 7.13
N ILE A 168 8.31 -7.20 6.10
CA ILE A 168 7.89 -6.44 4.93
C ILE A 168 6.41 -6.15 5.10
N HIS A 169 6.12 -4.87 5.32
CA HIS A 169 4.78 -4.33 5.51
C HIS A 169 4.28 -3.85 4.16
N VAL A 170 3.16 -4.39 3.68
CA VAL A 170 2.57 -3.99 2.40
C VAL A 170 1.12 -3.60 2.63
N TYR A 171 0.77 -2.41 2.16
CA TYR A 171 -0.58 -1.89 2.15
C TYR A 171 -1.09 -1.92 0.71
N TYR A 172 -2.23 -2.57 0.50
CA TYR A 172 -2.82 -2.77 -0.81
C TYR A 172 -4.17 -2.06 -0.95
N SER A 173 -4.50 -1.73 -2.20
CA SER A 173 -5.82 -1.31 -2.65
C SER A 173 -6.28 -2.17 -3.81
N LYS A 174 -7.47 -2.78 -3.71
CA LYS A 174 -8.08 -3.55 -4.82
C LYS A 174 -8.41 -2.66 -6.01
N ASN A 175 -8.77 -1.41 -5.77
CA ASN A 175 -8.96 -0.42 -6.81
C ASN A 175 -7.80 0.61 -6.80
N PRO A 176 -6.81 0.46 -7.68
CA PRO A 176 -5.62 1.30 -7.70
C PRO A 176 -5.91 2.73 -8.21
N ALA A 177 -7.11 2.95 -8.75
CA ALA A 177 -7.63 4.26 -9.15
C ALA A 177 -8.56 4.87 -8.09
N SER A 178 -8.88 4.15 -7.00
CA SER A 178 -9.55 4.75 -5.85
C SER A 178 -8.55 5.65 -5.14
N ILE A 179 -8.77 6.95 -5.20
CA ILE A 179 -8.23 7.85 -4.19
C ILE A 179 -8.80 7.35 -2.87
N VAL A 180 -7.93 6.87 -1.98
CA VAL A 180 -8.32 6.62 -0.61
C VAL A 180 -8.75 7.98 -0.04
N ASP A 181 -10.04 8.17 0.21
CA ASP A 181 -10.50 9.18 1.17
C ASP A 181 -10.10 8.68 2.56
N GLY A 182 -8.79 8.63 2.80
CA GLY A 182 -8.17 8.15 4.00
C GLY A 182 -8.24 9.25 5.04
N TYR A 183 -9.38 9.34 5.72
CA TYR A 183 -9.52 10.29 6.80
C TYR A 183 -10.47 9.75 7.86
N GLU A 184 -9.93 8.97 8.80
CA GLU A 184 -10.62 8.64 10.05
C GLU A 184 -10.82 9.85 10.98
N ASN A 185 -10.61 11.09 10.51
CA ASN A 185 -10.97 12.32 11.24
C ASN A 185 -11.55 13.42 10.32
N LEU A 186 -12.44 13.07 9.36
CA LEU A 186 -13.08 14.08 8.48
C LEU A 186 -14.10 14.97 9.15
N LYS A 187 -14.75 14.53 10.23
CA LYS A 187 -15.88 15.29 10.80
C LYS A 187 -15.46 16.70 11.20
N ASP A 188 -14.23 16.87 11.66
CA ASP A 188 -13.71 18.16 12.06
C ASP A 188 -13.41 19.04 10.85
N TYR A 189 -12.98 18.51 9.70
CA TYR A 189 -12.65 19.36 8.54
C TYR A 189 -13.83 19.65 7.61
N GLN A 190 -15.05 19.23 7.97
CA GLN A 190 -16.24 19.51 7.19
C GLN A 190 -16.55 21.00 7.19
N VAL A 191 -16.90 21.50 6.00
CA VAL A 191 -17.44 22.85 5.83
C VAL A 191 -18.97 22.79 5.82
N PHE A 192 -19.61 23.68 6.55
CA PHE A 192 -21.07 23.74 6.65
C PHE A 192 -21.57 25.19 6.75
N PRO A 193 -22.77 25.50 6.26
CA PRO A 193 -23.64 24.61 5.48
C PRO A 193 -23.07 24.33 4.08
N ASN A 194 -23.52 23.25 3.44
CA ASN A 194 -23.23 22.96 2.05
C ASN A 194 -24.49 22.34 1.42
N PRO A 195 -25.24 23.04 0.56
CA PRO A 195 -24.93 24.35 -0.04
C PRO A 195 -24.84 25.51 0.97
N VAL A 196 -24.06 26.54 0.63
CA VAL A 196 -23.82 27.73 1.46
C VAL A 196 -24.36 28.98 0.79
N ASP A 197 -25.04 29.83 1.57
CA ASP A 197 -25.33 31.19 1.16
C ASP A 197 -24.08 32.04 1.39
N ASP A 198 -24.01 32.87 2.43
CA ASP A 198 -22.95 33.87 2.56
C ASP A 198 -21.91 33.56 3.63
N ILE A 199 -22.16 32.57 4.49
CA ILE A 199 -21.33 32.26 5.65
C ILE A 199 -21.04 30.77 5.67
N LEU A 200 -19.76 30.44 5.52
CA LEU A 200 -19.23 29.10 5.63
C LEU A 200 -18.58 28.93 7.01
N SER A 201 -18.85 27.81 7.66
CA SER A 201 -18.22 27.39 8.91
C SER A 201 -17.33 26.18 8.66
N ILE A 202 -16.24 26.07 9.40
CA ILE A 202 -15.36 24.89 9.41
C ILE A 202 -15.54 24.17 10.75
N GLY A 203 -15.72 22.84 10.73
CA GLY A 203 -15.90 22.05 11.96
C GLY A 203 -14.70 22.07 12.91
N LYS A 204 -13.51 22.34 12.38
CA LYS A 204 -12.24 22.32 13.10
C LYS A 204 -12.00 23.72 13.63
N LYS A 205 -11.95 23.82 14.95
CA LYS A 205 -11.76 25.09 15.65
C LYS A 205 -10.37 25.68 15.47
N ASP A 206 -9.35 24.83 15.37
CA ASP A 206 -7.93 25.23 15.37
C ASP A 206 -7.24 25.06 14.00
N PHE A 207 -7.93 25.39 12.90
CA PHE A 207 -7.26 25.42 11.59
C PHE A 207 -6.44 26.71 11.43
N ASN A 208 -5.33 26.64 10.69
CA ASN A 208 -4.44 27.75 10.39
C ASN A 208 -4.90 28.53 9.16
N ASP A 209 -5.18 27.84 8.06
CA ASP A 209 -5.62 28.48 6.82
C ASP A 209 -6.66 27.67 6.02
N LEU A 210 -7.53 28.42 5.33
CA LEU A 210 -8.44 27.92 4.30
C LEU A 210 -8.10 28.63 2.99
N ILE A 211 -7.84 27.89 1.94
CA ILE A 211 -7.69 28.39 0.58
C ILE A 211 -8.89 27.94 -0.24
N VAL A 212 -9.52 28.86 -0.96
CA VAL A 212 -10.67 28.59 -1.83
C VAL A 212 -10.26 28.75 -3.28
N TYR A 213 -10.60 27.75 -4.10
CA TYR A 213 -10.36 27.70 -5.53
C TYR A 213 -11.66 27.71 -6.32
N SER A 214 -11.65 28.35 -7.48
CA SER A 214 -12.71 28.25 -8.48
C SER A 214 -12.72 26.86 -9.14
N SER A 215 -13.77 26.57 -9.90
CA SER A 215 -13.92 25.31 -10.62
C SER A 215 -12.87 25.07 -11.72
N ASP A 216 -12.18 26.13 -12.18
CA ASP A 216 -11.05 26.07 -13.11
C ASP A 216 -9.68 26.00 -12.40
N GLY A 217 -9.66 25.85 -11.07
CA GLY A 217 -8.45 25.64 -10.27
C GLY A 217 -7.67 26.91 -9.89
N ARG A 218 -8.21 28.10 -10.14
CA ARG A 218 -7.57 29.36 -9.71
C ARG A 218 -7.86 29.63 -8.24
N MET A 219 -6.86 30.09 -7.49
CA MET A 219 -7.07 30.55 -6.12
C MET A 219 -7.89 31.84 -6.13
N ILE A 220 -9.03 31.84 -5.45
CA ILE A 220 -9.96 32.99 -5.39
C ILE A 220 -9.89 33.70 -4.04
N ALA A 221 -9.69 32.96 -2.95
CA ALA A 221 -9.61 33.54 -1.61
C ALA A 221 -8.71 32.72 -0.68
N ARG A 222 -8.19 33.37 0.36
CA ARG A 222 -7.49 32.75 1.49
C ARG A 222 -7.97 33.38 2.78
N PHE A 223 -8.22 32.53 3.78
CA PHE A 223 -8.67 32.93 5.11
C PHE A 223 -7.74 32.33 6.15
N GLU A 224 -7.45 33.09 7.20
CA GLU A 224 -6.60 32.66 8.30
C GLU A 224 -7.43 32.64 9.59
N LYS A 225 -7.35 31.53 10.33
CA LYS A 225 -7.84 31.37 11.72
C LYS A 225 -9.21 32.00 11.99
N ASN A 226 -10.20 31.70 11.16
CA ASN A 226 -11.56 32.21 11.34
C ASN A 226 -12.60 31.12 11.07
N GLU A 227 -13.26 30.66 12.13
CA GLU A 227 -14.31 29.63 12.04
C GLU A 227 -15.50 30.07 11.19
N LEU A 228 -15.75 31.38 11.04
CA LEU A 228 -16.84 31.93 10.22
C LEU A 228 -16.31 32.75 9.06
N ILE A 229 -16.54 32.23 7.85
CA ILE A 229 -15.92 32.72 6.62
C ILE A 229 -17.00 33.34 5.74
N SER A 230 -16.86 34.64 5.47
CA SER A 230 -17.80 35.34 4.60
C SER A 230 -17.47 35.13 3.13
N LEU A 231 -18.43 34.57 2.40
CA LEU A 231 -18.37 34.28 0.97
C LEU A 231 -19.21 35.24 0.13
N LYS A 232 -19.65 36.38 0.69
CA LYS A 232 -20.50 37.38 0.01
C LYS A 232 -19.94 37.89 -1.33
N HIS A 233 -18.63 37.83 -1.49
CA HIS A 233 -17.93 38.29 -2.69
C HIS A 233 -17.85 37.22 -3.78
N LEU A 234 -18.24 35.97 -3.47
CA LEU A 234 -18.25 34.86 -4.42
C LEU A 234 -19.59 34.79 -5.15
N GLN A 235 -19.53 34.52 -6.46
CA GLN A 235 -20.72 34.26 -7.27
C GLN A 235 -21.27 32.86 -6.99
N THR A 236 -22.55 32.62 -7.28
CA THR A 236 -23.18 31.30 -7.26
C THR A 236 -22.37 30.31 -8.11
N GLY A 237 -22.02 29.16 -7.56
CA GLY A 237 -21.17 28.20 -8.26
C GLY A 237 -20.54 27.13 -7.36
N ILE A 238 -19.75 26.26 -7.98
CA ILE A 238 -18.98 25.21 -7.30
C ILE A 238 -17.59 25.73 -7.01
N TYR A 239 -17.18 25.60 -5.75
CA TYR A 239 -15.84 25.96 -5.30
C TYR A 239 -15.17 24.77 -4.64
N PHE A 240 -13.85 24.72 -4.76
CA PHE A 240 -13.00 23.76 -4.06
C PHE A 240 -12.29 24.47 -2.93
N TYR A 241 -11.92 23.72 -1.89
CA TYR A 241 -11.18 24.29 -0.77
C TYR A 241 -10.04 23.40 -0.33
N LEU A 242 -9.05 23.99 0.33
CA LEU A 242 -7.92 23.34 0.98
C LEU A 242 -7.71 23.95 2.37
N ILE A 243 -7.76 23.14 3.41
CA ILE A 243 -7.54 23.50 4.81
C ILE A 243 -6.17 23.01 5.25
N ASP A 244 -5.37 23.89 5.85
CA ASP A 244 -4.04 23.58 6.41
C ASP A 244 -3.04 22.97 5.42
N GLY A 245 -3.29 23.13 4.11
CA GLY A 245 -2.52 22.49 3.05
C GLY A 245 -2.68 20.96 2.97
N ILE A 246 -3.55 20.35 3.80
CA ILE A 246 -3.66 18.90 3.97
C ILE A 246 -5.03 18.35 3.61
N HIS A 247 -6.11 19.08 3.87
CA HIS A 247 -7.47 18.58 3.68
C HIS A 247 -8.20 19.36 2.60
N TYR A 248 -8.76 18.69 1.59
CA TYR A 248 -9.48 19.34 0.51
C TYR A 248 -10.92 18.85 0.38
N GLY A 249 -11.77 19.69 -0.18
CA GLY A 249 -13.16 19.35 -0.46
C GLY A 249 -13.83 20.33 -1.41
N LYS A 250 -15.17 20.29 -1.46
CA LYS A 250 -15.98 21.20 -2.29
C LYS A 250 -17.20 21.73 -1.54
N PHE A 251 -17.63 22.94 -1.88
CA PHE A 251 -18.92 23.49 -1.47
C PHE A 251 -19.63 24.15 -2.65
N ILE A 252 -20.96 24.29 -2.52
CA ILE A 252 -21.81 24.95 -3.52
C ILE A 252 -22.27 26.29 -2.93
N LYS A 253 -21.87 27.41 -3.53
CA LYS A 253 -22.39 28.75 -3.23
C LYS A 253 -23.73 28.93 -3.93
N GLN A 254 -24.78 29.25 -3.19
CA GLN A 254 -26.08 29.66 -3.73
C GLN A 254 -26.17 31.18 -3.86
#